data_AF-A0A165D2A8-F1
#
_entry.id   AF-A0A165D2A8-F1
#
_cell.length_a   1.000
_cell.length_b   1.000
_cell.length_c   1.000
_cell.angle_alpha   90.00
_cell.angle_beta   90.00
_cell.angle_gamma   90.00
#
_symmetry.space_group_name_H-M   'P 1'
#
loop_
_entity.id
_entity.type
_entity.pdbx_description
1 polymer ?
#
loop_
_entity_poly.entity_id
_entity_poly.type
_entity_poly.pdbx_seq_one_letter_code
_entity_poly.pdbx_strand_id
1 'polypeptide(L)'
;MMPVFASNTEIPSTGTHTPSSILRSVSSQSGRRIRSRGFRITESSRKIQNALVCSPVVILNRNYYDGVDALVLRKGHQDVLHVPTKISFETVEQFRRQLGFSRPEWPYRNDRPAKMVDTNGHPLGALADVLSKLWELLVQPILKALSIVPADVCTDPPRLWFCPISILAFMPLHAAGDYSKGGIGHKISDYVIPSYTSTLAALSPPKPLPSSNKPISVLAVSQSQSGACHSYLYPALPNAQEEVCKIEQIASHFKIASQVLQDSAGTV
;
A
#
# COMPACT_ATOMS: atom_id res chain seq x y z
N MET A 1 -14.37 0.96 -72.01
CA MET A 1 -13.01 0.59 -71.61
C MET A 1 -13.10 -0.75 -70.88
N MET A 2 -12.86 -1.84 -71.61
CA MET A 2 -12.78 -3.24 -71.14
C MET A 2 -11.29 -3.60 -70.87
N PRO A 3 -10.90 -4.79 -70.34
CA PRO A 3 -11.53 -5.70 -69.37
C PRO A 3 -10.54 -6.30 -68.30
N VAL A 4 -11.11 -7.16 -67.45
CA VAL A 4 -10.60 -8.30 -66.63
C VAL A 4 -9.32 -9.01 -67.12
N PHE A 5 -8.47 -9.55 -66.22
CA PHE A 5 -7.92 -10.93 -66.26
C PHE A 5 -7.11 -11.31 -64.99
N ALA A 6 -7.38 -12.52 -64.48
CA ALA A 6 -6.60 -13.28 -63.49
C ALA A 6 -5.54 -14.17 -64.18
N SER A 7 -4.52 -14.63 -63.44
CA SER A 7 -3.80 -15.93 -63.59
C SER A 7 -2.64 -15.99 -62.57
N ASN A 8 -2.65 -16.86 -61.56
CA ASN A 8 -2.12 -18.25 -61.51
C ASN A 8 -0.65 -18.42 -61.91
N THR A 9 0.22 -18.83 -60.96
CA THR A 9 1.11 -19.99 -61.11
C THR A 9 1.80 -20.39 -59.79
N GLU A 10 1.70 -21.69 -59.48
CA GLU A 10 2.38 -22.43 -58.42
C GLU A 10 3.77 -22.95 -58.88
N ILE A 11 4.76 -22.90 -57.96
CA ILE A 11 5.86 -23.84 -57.55
C ILE A 11 6.65 -24.65 -58.63
N PRO A 12 8.01 -24.80 -58.55
CA PRO A 12 8.70 -25.85 -57.76
C PRO A 12 10.00 -25.37 -57.05
N SER A 13 10.23 -25.69 -55.76
CA SER A 13 10.96 -26.85 -55.20
C SER A 13 12.50 -26.83 -55.37
N THR A 14 13.23 -26.95 -54.24
CA THR A 14 14.35 -27.89 -53.99
C THR A 14 15.03 -27.55 -52.66
N GLY A 15 15.11 -28.56 -51.78
CA GLY A 15 15.84 -28.44 -50.51
C GLY A 15 17.34 -28.66 -50.69
N THR A 16 18.11 -28.36 -49.64
CA THR A 16 19.08 -29.27 -48.98
C THR A 16 19.94 -28.51 -47.94
N HIS A 17 20.00 -29.09 -46.73
CA HIS A 17 21.12 -29.18 -45.78
C HIS A 17 21.94 -27.95 -45.26
N THR A 18 21.71 -27.63 -43.98
CA THR A 18 22.64 -27.50 -42.80
C THR A 18 24.15 -27.22 -42.99
N PRO A 19 24.79 -26.43 -42.09
CA PRO A 19 25.28 -26.93 -40.79
C PRO A 19 24.92 -26.02 -39.58
N SER A 20 24.52 -26.55 -38.41
CA SER A 20 25.40 -26.84 -37.24
C SER A 20 26.24 -25.62 -36.82
N SER A 21 26.11 -24.97 -35.66
CA SER A 21 26.20 -25.45 -34.27
C SER A 21 26.16 -24.18 -33.39
N ILE A 22 25.42 -24.12 -32.28
CA ILE A 22 25.91 -24.27 -30.89
C ILE A 22 24.62 -24.44 -30.05
N LEU A 23 24.18 -25.68 -29.79
CA LEU A 23 24.28 -26.40 -28.50
C LEU A 23 23.87 -25.54 -27.28
N ARG A 24 22.64 -25.70 -26.77
CA ARG A 24 22.13 -26.77 -25.85
C ARG A 24 22.20 -26.29 -24.39
N SER A 25 21.05 -26.02 -23.78
CA SER A 25 20.17 -26.95 -23.03
C SER A 25 20.43 -26.80 -21.53
N VAL A 26 19.43 -26.65 -20.67
CA VAL A 26 18.67 -27.81 -20.17
C VAL A 26 17.16 -27.54 -20.11
N SER A 27 16.43 -28.47 -20.70
CA SER A 27 14.98 -28.67 -20.63
C SER A 27 14.61 -29.59 -19.46
N SER A 28 13.43 -29.33 -18.89
CA SER A 28 12.44 -30.26 -18.31
C SER A 28 12.88 -31.38 -17.36
N GLN A 29 12.36 -31.33 -16.12
CA GLN A 29 11.76 -32.50 -15.46
C GLN A 29 10.55 -31.98 -14.65
N SER A 30 9.33 -32.30 -15.10
CA SER A 30 8.52 -33.45 -14.67
C SER A 30 7.86 -33.23 -13.31
N GLY A 31 6.54 -33.44 -13.30
CA GLY A 31 5.62 -33.11 -12.21
C GLY A 31 6.06 -33.62 -10.86
N ARG A 32 6.06 -32.72 -9.88
CA ARG A 32 6.05 -33.07 -8.46
C ARG A 32 4.94 -32.29 -7.78
N ARG A 33 3.90 -33.04 -7.42
CA ARG A 33 2.98 -32.86 -6.28
C ARG A 33 3.42 -31.71 -5.37
N ILE A 34 2.70 -30.58 -5.43
CA ILE A 34 2.87 -29.47 -4.48
C ILE A 34 2.29 -29.95 -3.15
N ARG A 35 3.12 -30.59 -2.34
CA ARG A 35 2.84 -30.83 -0.92
C ARG A 35 3.49 -29.69 -0.13
N SER A 36 2.69 -29.10 0.74
CA SER A 36 3.04 -28.06 1.71
C SER A 36 4.43 -28.25 2.32
N ARG A 37 5.30 -27.22 2.22
CA ARG A 37 6.46 -26.95 3.10
C ARG A 37 7.27 -25.74 2.59
N GLY A 38 7.25 -24.66 3.37
CA GLY A 38 8.30 -23.63 3.46
C GLY A 38 8.54 -22.76 2.23
N PHE A 39 8.25 -21.45 2.35
CA PHE A 39 8.76 -20.45 1.41
C PHE A 39 10.30 -20.53 1.40
N ARG A 40 10.90 -21.00 0.31
CA ARG A 40 12.35 -21.23 0.23
C ARG A 40 13.09 -19.90 0.38
N ILE A 41 13.87 -19.79 1.45
CA ILE A 41 14.82 -18.71 1.70
C ILE A 41 15.83 -18.69 0.55
N THR A 42 15.96 -17.54 -0.11
CA THR A 42 17.06 -17.29 -1.06
C THR A 42 18.07 -16.38 -0.36
N GLU A 43 19.35 -16.41 -0.75
CA GLU A 43 20.34 -15.43 -0.26
C GLU A 43 19.85 -13.97 -0.43
N SER A 44 18.98 -13.75 -1.42
CA SER A 44 18.29 -12.48 -1.67
C SER A 44 17.44 -12.00 -0.49
N SER A 45 16.65 -12.88 0.16
CA SER A 45 15.79 -12.45 1.27
C SER A 45 16.60 -12.02 2.50
N ARG A 46 17.70 -12.70 2.79
CA ARG A 46 18.62 -12.33 3.88
C ARG A 46 19.26 -10.97 3.64
N LYS A 47 19.73 -10.72 2.42
CA LYS A 47 20.32 -9.44 2.01
C LYS A 47 19.31 -8.30 2.17
N ILE A 48 18.07 -8.52 1.73
CA ILE A 48 16.99 -7.53 1.87
C ILE A 48 16.69 -7.27 3.35
N GLN A 49 16.49 -8.30 4.18
CA GLN A 49 16.18 -8.14 5.61
C GLN A 49 17.25 -7.34 6.36
N ASN A 50 18.52 -7.59 6.07
CA ASN A 50 19.63 -6.88 6.72
C ASN A 50 19.81 -5.44 6.22
N ALA A 51 19.40 -5.17 4.97
CA ALA A 51 19.43 -3.81 4.40
C ALA A 51 18.30 -2.91 4.93
N LEU A 52 17.27 -3.46 5.58
CA LEU A 52 16.20 -2.64 6.14
C LEU A 52 16.72 -1.78 7.31
N VAL A 53 16.43 -0.48 7.25
CA VAL A 53 16.62 0.45 8.38
C VAL A 53 15.51 0.26 9.38
N CYS A 54 14.27 0.09 8.90
CA CYS A 54 13.09 -0.11 9.73
C CYS A 54 12.56 -1.54 9.62
N SER A 55 12.24 -2.16 10.75
CA SER A 55 11.77 -3.54 10.88
C SER A 55 10.90 -3.67 12.14
N PRO A 56 9.92 -4.59 12.20
CA PRO A 56 9.55 -5.56 11.17
C PRO A 56 8.69 -4.98 10.03
N VAL A 57 8.75 -5.64 8.87
CA VAL A 57 7.97 -5.28 7.67
C VAL A 57 7.10 -6.45 7.26
N VAL A 58 5.79 -6.22 7.22
CA VAL A 58 4.76 -7.18 6.82
C VAL A 58 4.40 -6.92 5.37
N ILE A 59 4.75 -7.83 4.49
CA ILE A 59 4.29 -7.82 3.10
C ILE A 59 2.98 -8.60 3.05
N LEU A 60 1.91 -7.94 2.62
CA LEU A 60 0.63 -8.60 2.40
C LEU A 60 0.52 -8.95 0.93
N ASN A 61 0.59 -10.25 0.64
CA ASN A 61 0.56 -10.77 -0.71
C ASN A 61 -0.74 -11.53 -0.95
N ARG A 62 -1.29 -11.39 -2.16
CA ARG A 62 -2.40 -12.22 -2.60
C ARG A 62 -1.89 -13.61 -2.94
N ASN A 63 -2.51 -14.61 -2.34
CA ASN A 63 -2.41 -15.98 -2.79
C ASN A 63 -3.53 -16.25 -3.80
N TYR A 64 -3.18 -16.78 -4.99
CA TYR A 64 -4.13 -17.02 -6.08
C TYR A 64 -5.20 -18.05 -5.74
N TYR A 65 -4.95 -18.93 -4.75
CA TYR A 65 -5.85 -20.03 -4.40
C TYR A 65 -6.55 -19.84 -3.05
N ASP A 66 -5.86 -19.29 -2.03
CA ASP A 66 -6.29 -19.39 -0.62
C ASP A 66 -6.56 -18.05 0.11
N GLY A 67 -6.36 -16.89 -0.54
CA GLY A 67 -6.66 -15.59 0.08
C GLY A 67 -5.45 -14.67 0.21
N VAL A 68 -5.16 -14.19 1.42
CA VAL A 68 -4.04 -13.27 1.70
C VAL A 68 -3.03 -13.96 2.61
N ASP A 69 -1.75 -13.83 2.28
CA ASP A 69 -0.66 -14.28 3.13
C ASP A 69 0.15 -13.08 3.62
N ALA A 70 0.57 -13.14 4.87
CA ALA A 70 1.49 -12.17 5.45
C ALA A 70 2.90 -12.77 5.50
N LEU A 71 3.84 -12.12 4.80
CA LEU A 71 5.25 -12.46 4.84
C LEU A 71 5.97 -11.39 5.65
N VAL A 72 6.52 -11.78 6.80
CA VAL A 72 7.15 -10.83 7.73
C VAL A 72 8.66 -10.91 7.64
N LEU A 73 9.25 -9.79 7.24
CA LEU A 73 10.67 -9.54 7.19
C LEU A 73 11.13 -8.95 8.51
N ARG A 74 12.11 -9.60 9.16
CA ARG A 74 12.68 -9.20 10.44
C ARG A 74 14.18 -9.03 10.29
N LYS A 75 14.69 -7.85 10.63
CA LYS A 75 16.13 -7.59 10.64
C LYS A 75 16.84 -8.59 11.56
N GLY A 76 18.01 -9.08 11.14
CA GLY A 76 18.79 -10.07 11.90
C GLY A 76 18.29 -11.51 11.83
N HIS A 77 17.12 -11.77 11.25
CA HIS A 77 16.60 -13.12 11.07
C HIS A 77 17.00 -13.70 9.70
N GLN A 78 17.19 -15.02 9.65
CA GLN A 78 17.57 -15.70 8.41
C GLN A 78 16.34 -16.12 7.58
N ASP A 79 15.21 -16.32 8.25
CA ASP A 79 13.95 -16.78 7.71
C ASP A 79 12.96 -15.63 7.50
N VAL A 80 12.06 -15.82 6.53
CA VAL A 80 10.87 -14.98 6.37
C VAL A 80 9.75 -15.67 7.13
N LEU A 81 9.17 -14.98 8.11
CA LEU A 81 8.06 -15.53 8.87
C LEU A 81 6.79 -15.47 8.01
N HIS A 82 6.30 -16.63 7.58
CA HIS A 82 5.02 -16.75 6.91
C HIS A 82 3.91 -16.88 7.96
N VAL A 83 2.97 -15.94 7.93
CA VAL A 83 1.77 -15.93 8.76
C VAL A 83 0.57 -16.16 7.83
N PRO A 84 -0.01 -17.37 7.82
CA PRO A 84 -1.24 -17.61 7.07
C PRO A 84 -2.36 -16.79 7.72
N THR A 85 -3.01 -15.95 6.92
CA THR A 85 -4.15 -15.16 7.41
C THR A 85 -5.45 -15.88 7.11
N LYS A 86 -6.53 -15.50 7.79
CA LYS A 86 -7.85 -16.11 7.61
C LYS A 86 -8.74 -15.33 6.64
N ILE A 87 -8.20 -14.32 5.96
CA ILE A 87 -8.98 -13.47 5.06
C ILE A 87 -8.86 -13.97 3.61
N SER A 88 -10.01 -14.25 3.00
CA SER A 88 -10.07 -14.59 1.58
C SER A 88 -9.96 -13.33 0.73
N PHE A 89 -9.50 -13.49 -0.51
CA PHE A 89 -9.44 -12.37 -1.45
C PHE A 89 -10.84 -11.81 -1.75
N GLU A 90 -11.86 -12.66 -1.79
CA GLU A 90 -13.26 -12.25 -1.96
C GLU A 90 -13.72 -11.36 -0.80
N THR A 91 -13.38 -11.70 0.44
CA THR A 91 -13.69 -10.87 1.61
C THR A 91 -13.02 -9.49 1.52
N VAL A 92 -11.77 -9.42 1.04
CA VAL A 92 -11.07 -8.13 0.81
C VAL A 92 -11.81 -7.29 -0.24
N GLU A 93 -12.29 -7.92 -1.31
CA GLU A 93 -13.06 -7.24 -2.36
C GLU A 93 -14.44 -6.77 -1.85
N GLN A 94 -15.08 -7.55 -0.98
CA GLN A 94 -16.30 -7.12 -0.28
C GLN A 94 -16.04 -5.91 0.61
N PHE A 95 -14.94 -5.90 1.37
CA PHE A 95 -14.55 -4.75 2.20
C PHE A 95 -14.29 -3.52 1.36
N ARG A 96 -13.57 -3.66 0.23
CA ARG A 96 -13.38 -2.56 -0.71
C ARG A 96 -14.73 -1.98 -1.14
N ARG A 97 -15.72 -2.83 -1.40
CA ARG A 97 -17.05 -2.38 -1.80
C ARG A 97 -17.80 -1.67 -0.70
N GLN A 98 -17.77 -2.22 0.52
CA GLN A 98 -18.41 -1.64 1.71
C GLN A 98 -17.81 -0.28 2.09
N LEU A 99 -16.50 -0.12 1.91
CA LEU A 99 -15.80 1.16 2.14
C LEU A 99 -16.05 2.19 1.02
N GLY A 100 -16.88 1.88 0.02
CA GLY A 100 -17.21 2.82 -1.06
C GLY A 100 -16.13 2.95 -2.13
N PHE A 101 -15.07 2.14 -2.10
CA PHE A 101 -14.03 2.12 -3.13
C PHE A 101 -14.47 1.43 -4.44
N SER A 102 -15.75 1.05 -4.58
CA SER A 102 -16.34 0.29 -5.71
C SER A 102 -16.38 1.00 -7.06
N ARG A 103 -16.17 2.32 -7.14
CA ARG A 103 -16.36 3.04 -8.41
C ARG A 103 -15.30 2.59 -9.46
N PRO A 104 -15.70 2.07 -10.64
CA PRO A 104 -14.78 1.68 -11.72
C PRO A 104 -14.12 2.89 -12.38
N GLU A 105 -14.77 4.04 -12.25
CA GLU A 105 -14.11 5.32 -12.38
C GLU A 105 -13.20 5.44 -11.18
N TRP A 106 -11.88 5.45 -11.39
CA TRP A 106 -10.97 6.06 -10.42
C TRP A 106 -11.69 7.28 -9.83
N PRO A 107 -11.65 7.51 -8.50
CA PRO A 107 -11.86 8.86 -8.08
C PRO A 107 -10.77 9.63 -8.81
N TYR A 108 -11.16 10.44 -9.79
CA TYR A 108 -10.39 11.61 -10.17
C TYR A 108 -9.84 12.16 -8.86
N ARG A 109 -8.60 12.64 -8.82
CA ARG A 109 -7.96 13.22 -7.62
C ARG A 109 -8.85 14.22 -6.83
N ASN A 110 -10.00 14.60 -7.39
CA ASN A 110 -11.07 15.47 -6.93
C ASN A 110 -12.11 14.85 -5.98
N ASP A 111 -12.19 13.52 -5.79
CA ASP A 111 -13.21 12.87 -4.94
C ASP A 111 -12.74 12.60 -3.49
N ARG A 112 -11.87 13.47 -2.95
CA ARG A 112 -11.62 13.58 -1.50
C ARG A 112 -12.35 14.75 -0.82
N PRO A 113 -13.64 15.05 -1.05
CA PRO A 113 -14.35 15.80 -0.03
C PRO A 113 -14.50 14.87 1.18
N ALA A 114 -13.97 15.29 2.33
CA ALA A 114 -14.43 14.76 3.61
C ALA A 114 -15.92 15.10 3.71
N LYS A 115 -16.79 14.22 3.23
CA LYS A 115 -18.23 14.38 3.40
C LYS A 115 -18.54 14.10 4.86
N MET A 116 -19.02 15.10 5.59
CA MET A 116 -19.59 14.89 6.90
C MET A 116 -20.78 13.95 6.72
N VAL A 117 -20.62 12.70 7.14
CA VAL A 117 -21.67 11.70 6.96
C VAL A 117 -22.60 11.82 8.15
N ASP A 118 -23.89 12.02 7.86
CA ASP A 118 -24.92 12.01 8.89
C ASP A 118 -24.85 10.68 9.66
N THR A 119 -24.65 10.76 10.98
CA THR A 119 -24.52 9.61 11.88
C THR A 119 -25.85 8.88 12.09
N ASN A 120 -26.96 9.43 11.59
CA ASN A 120 -28.30 8.94 11.85
C ASN A 120 -28.75 7.75 10.99
N GLY A 121 -27.87 7.15 10.17
CA GLY A 121 -28.22 5.93 9.43
C GLY A 121 -27.09 5.22 8.69
N HIS A 122 -26.38 4.32 9.39
CA HIS A 122 -25.66 3.15 8.84
C HIS A 122 -24.26 3.20 8.16
N PRO A 123 -23.52 4.31 7.97
CA PRO A 123 -22.14 4.26 7.42
C PRO A 123 -21.07 3.83 8.45
N LEU A 124 -21.27 4.17 9.73
CA LEU A 124 -20.35 3.78 10.82
C LEU A 124 -20.36 2.27 11.07
N GLY A 125 -21.51 1.60 10.89
CA GLY A 125 -21.64 0.15 11.07
C GLY A 125 -20.80 -0.64 10.08
N ALA A 126 -20.89 -0.32 8.78
CA ALA A 126 -20.10 -1.00 7.76
C ALA A 126 -18.58 -0.78 7.94
N LEU A 127 -18.16 0.44 8.31
CA LEU A 127 -16.76 0.70 8.63
C LEU A 127 -16.32 -0.10 9.86
N ALA A 128 -17.08 -0.03 10.96
CA ALA A 128 -16.76 -0.78 12.19
C ALA A 128 -16.68 -2.30 11.93
N ASP A 129 -17.58 -2.84 11.12
CA ASP A 129 -17.58 -4.25 10.73
C ASP A 129 -16.31 -4.62 9.94
N VAL A 130 -15.91 -3.77 8.98
CA VAL A 130 -14.68 -3.98 8.20
C VAL A 130 -13.45 -3.90 9.11
N LEU A 131 -13.37 -2.90 10.00
CA LEU A 131 -12.24 -2.74 10.92
C LEU A 131 -12.13 -3.92 11.90
N SER A 132 -13.26 -4.39 12.43
CA SER A 132 -13.32 -5.54 13.33
C SER A 132 -12.88 -6.83 12.62
N LYS A 133 -13.35 -7.06 11.39
CA LYS A 133 -12.91 -8.24 10.61
C LYS A 133 -11.44 -8.16 10.18
N LEU A 134 -10.93 -7.00 9.79
CA LEU A 134 -9.50 -6.80 9.50
C LEU A 134 -8.65 -7.09 10.74
N TRP A 135 -9.13 -6.68 11.91
CA TRP A 135 -8.49 -6.97 13.19
C TRP A 135 -8.40 -8.47 13.44
N GLU A 136 -9.53 -9.18 13.41
CA GLU A 136 -9.60 -10.60 13.76
C GLU A 136 -8.91 -11.52 12.74
N LEU A 137 -9.09 -11.24 11.44
CA LEU A 137 -8.68 -12.15 10.37
C LEU A 137 -7.26 -11.92 9.87
N LEU A 138 -6.72 -10.71 10.04
CA LEU A 138 -5.42 -10.31 9.47
C LEU A 138 -4.46 -9.76 10.53
N VAL A 139 -4.83 -8.69 11.24
CA VAL A 139 -3.88 -7.97 12.10
C VAL A 139 -3.54 -8.75 13.37
N GLN A 140 -4.53 -9.24 14.09
CA GLN A 140 -4.32 -9.97 15.34
C GLN A 140 -3.47 -11.24 15.13
N PRO A 141 -3.68 -12.06 14.06
CA PRO A 141 -2.77 -13.17 13.73
C PRO A 141 -1.31 -12.74 13.54
N ILE A 142 -1.06 -11.60 12.87
CA ILE A 142 0.30 -11.08 12.65
C ILE A 142 0.94 -10.66 13.98
N LEU A 143 0.22 -9.91 14.82
CA LEU A 143 0.72 -9.48 16.13
C LEU A 143 1.03 -10.68 17.02
N LYS A 144 0.16 -11.69 17.05
CA LYS A 144 0.37 -12.96 17.76
C LYS A 144 1.61 -13.71 17.25
N ALA A 145 1.77 -13.83 15.93
CA ALA A 145 2.93 -14.50 15.35
C ALA A 145 4.26 -13.76 15.63
N LEU A 146 4.20 -12.44 15.79
CA LEU A 146 5.34 -11.61 16.21
C LEU A 146 5.52 -11.54 17.73
N SER A 147 4.63 -12.16 18.51
CA SER A 147 4.62 -12.08 19.98
C SER A 147 4.62 -10.64 20.51
N ILE A 148 3.94 -9.74 19.79
CA ILE A 148 3.75 -8.35 20.23
C ILE A 148 2.58 -8.32 21.20
N VAL A 149 2.82 -7.76 22.38
CA VAL A 149 1.82 -7.52 23.42
C VAL A 149 1.36 -6.05 23.38
N PRO A 150 0.19 -5.71 23.93
CA PRO A 150 -0.22 -4.33 24.03
C PRO A 150 0.85 -3.50 24.76
N ALA A 151 1.13 -2.30 24.25
CA ALA A 151 2.02 -1.37 24.92
C ALA A 151 1.40 -0.94 26.25
N ASP A 152 2.26 -0.79 27.26
CA ASP A 152 1.84 -0.14 28.50
C ASP A 152 1.72 1.38 28.29
N VAL A 153 1.15 2.08 29.26
CA VAL A 153 0.96 3.55 29.17
C VAL A 153 2.30 4.31 29.18
N CYS A 154 3.41 3.65 29.54
CA CYS A 154 4.70 4.27 29.82
C CYS A 154 5.76 4.04 28.73
N THR A 155 5.46 3.25 27.71
CA THR A 155 6.41 2.88 26.65
C THR A 155 5.89 3.25 25.27
N ASP A 156 6.78 3.80 24.44
CA ASP A 156 6.45 4.04 23.05
C ASP A 156 6.26 2.70 22.32
N PRO A 157 5.09 2.46 21.69
CA PRO A 157 4.86 1.23 20.98
C PRO A 157 5.84 1.07 19.80
N PRO A 158 6.30 -0.15 19.50
CA PRO A 158 7.18 -0.37 18.37
C PRO A 158 6.47 -0.04 17.05
N ARG A 159 7.23 0.38 16.04
CA ARG A 159 6.70 0.64 14.70
C ARG A 159 6.56 -0.66 13.90
N LEU A 160 5.39 -0.89 13.31
CA LEU A 160 5.13 -2.01 12.41
C LEU A 160 4.87 -1.47 11.00
N TRP A 161 5.63 -1.93 10.00
CA TRP A 161 5.45 -1.49 8.62
C TRP A 161 4.62 -2.49 7.84
N PHE A 162 3.54 -2.03 7.22
CA PHE A 162 2.80 -2.77 6.21
C PHE A 162 3.27 -2.35 4.82
N CYS A 163 3.57 -3.34 3.99
CA CYS A 163 3.77 -3.20 2.56
C CYS A 163 2.59 -3.89 1.84
N PRO A 164 1.39 -3.28 1.82
CA PRO A 164 0.24 -3.89 1.17
C PRO A 164 0.35 -3.77 -0.35
N ILE A 165 -0.02 -4.84 -1.06
CA ILE A 165 0.03 -4.89 -2.53
C ILE A 165 -1.39 -4.88 -3.10
N SER A 166 -1.59 -4.17 -4.21
CA SER A 166 -2.86 -4.13 -4.94
C SER A 166 -4.02 -3.61 -4.07
N ILE A 167 -5.18 -4.27 -4.09
CA ILE A 167 -6.40 -3.91 -3.35
C ILE A 167 -6.19 -3.75 -1.84
N LEU A 168 -5.22 -4.46 -1.27
CA LEU A 168 -4.91 -4.39 0.15
C LEU A 168 -4.38 -3.02 0.56
N ALA A 169 -3.85 -2.23 -0.37
CA ALA A 169 -3.37 -0.88 -0.10
C ALA A 169 -4.51 0.10 0.24
N PHE A 170 -5.75 -0.23 -0.10
CA PHE A 170 -6.93 0.55 0.26
C PHE A 170 -7.52 0.15 1.62
N MET A 171 -7.00 -0.90 2.25
CA MET A 171 -7.52 -1.35 3.54
C MET A 171 -6.98 -0.45 4.67
N PRO A 172 -7.85 0.02 5.58
CA PRO A 172 -7.47 0.83 6.74
C PRO A 172 -6.84 -0.02 7.86
N LEU A 173 -5.77 -0.76 7.54
CA LEU A 173 -5.04 -1.64 8.47
C LEU A 173 -4.56 -0.90 9.72
N HIS A 174 -4.19 0.37 9.59
CA HIS A 174 -3.80 1.23 10.71
C HIS A 174 -4.91 1.52 11.72
N ALA A 175 -6.17 1.33 11.32
CA ALA A 175 -7.34 1.50 12.17
C ALA A 175 -8.04 0.16 12.47
N ALA A 176 -7.41 -0.98 12.14
CA ALA A 176 -8.00 -2.28 12.42
C ALA A 176 -8.19 -2.45 13.93
N GLY A 177 -9.45 -2.67 14.34
CA GLY A 177 -9.82 -2.90 15.72
C GLY A 177 -11.29 -3.25 15.87
N ASP A 178 -11.59 -3.93 16.97
CA ASP A 178 -12.96 -4.14 17.44
C ASP A 178 -13.33 -3.03 18.42
N TYR A 179 -13.97 -1.98 17.89
CA TYR A 179 -14.37 -0.80 18.66
C TYR A 179 -15.65 -1.01 19.47
N SER A 180 -16.30 -2.17 19.36
CA SER A 180 -17.41 -2.52 20.26
C SER A 180 -16.91 -2.91 21.65
N LYS A 181 -15.63 -3.31 21.75
CA LYS A 181 -14.98 -3.69 23.00
C LYS A 181 -14.23 -2.48 23.58
N GLY A 182 -14.55 -2.15 24.84
CA GLY A 182 -13.78 -1.18 25.61
C GLY A 182 -12.44 -1.74 26.10
N GLY A 183 -11.50 -0.86 26.45
CA GLY A 183 -10.21 -1.23 27.04
C GLY A 183 -9.06 -1.36 26.04
N ILE A 184 -7.93 -1.86 26.54
CA ILE A 184 -6.68 -2.07 25.80
C ILE A 184 -6.64 -3.49 25.24
N GLY A 185 -6.12 -3.65 24.02
CA GLY A 185 -5.84 -4.95 23.42
C GLY A 185 -6.79 -5.34 22.28
N HIS A 186 -7.68 -4.44 21.87
CA HIS A 186 -8.72 -4.71 20.86
C HIS A 186 -8.51 -3.95 19.53
N LYS A 187 -7.48 -3.12 19.43
CA LYS A 187 -7.16 -2.33 18.24
C LYS A 187 -5.65 -2.28 18.04
N ILE A 188 -5.22 -2.18 16.79
CA ILE A 188 -3.79 -2.22 16.42
C ILE A 188 -2.95 -1.13 17.10
N SER A 189 -3.55 0.04 17.33
CA SER A 189 -2.90 1.16 18.01
C SER A 189 -2.55 0.88 19.48
N ASP A 190 -3.16 -0.14 20.08
CA ASP A 190 -2.80 -0.57 21.43
C ASP A 190 -1.48 -1.34 21.46
N TYR A 191 -0.95 -1.75 20.31
CA TYR A 191 0.21 -2.66 20.21
C TYR A 191 1.40 -2.00 19.51
N VAL A 192 1.14 -1.24 18.44
CA VAL A 192 2.18 -0.75 17.52
C VAL A 192 1.83 0.62 16.97
N ILE A 193 2.83 1.29 16.40
CA ILE A 193 2.64 2.40 15.46
C ILE A 193 2.56 1.80 14.05
N PRO A 194 1.36 1.57 13.48
CA PRO A 194 1.23 1.04 12.13
C PRO A 194 1.67 2.08 11.10
N SER A 195 2.54 1.69 10.18
CA SER A 195 3.06 2.55 9.11
C SER A 195 2.95 1.84 7.77
N TYR A 196 2.82 2.59 6.68
CA TYR A 196 2.74 2.03 5.34
C TYR A 196 4.00 2.32 4.54
N THR A 197 4.41 1.36 3.74
CA THR A 197 5.38 1.56 2.66
C THR A 197 4.82 0.98 1.36
N SER A 198 5.14 1.58 0.22
CA SER A 198 4.82 1.02 -1.10
C SER A 198 5.89 0.06 -1.61
N THR A 199 7.12 0.14 -1.09
CA THR A 199 8.25 -0.69 -1.51
C THR A 199 9.21 -0.96 -0.35
N LEU A 200 9.94 -2.08 -0.41
CA LEU A 200 11.02 -2.36 0.55
C LEU A 200 12.22 -1.42 0.39
N ALA A 201 12.44 -0.90 -0.83
CA ALA A 201 13.51 0.04 -1.12
C ALA A 201 13.34 1.37 -0.34
N ALA A 202 12.10 1.81 -0.11
CA ALA A 202 11.82 3.00 0.70
C ALA A 202 12.19 2.83 2.19
N LEU A 203 12.36 1.60 2.66
CA LEU A 203 12.80 1.27 4.02
C LEU A 203 14.29 0.89 4.09
N SER A 204 14.99 0.94 2.97
CA SER A 204 16.44 0.76 2.88
C SER A 204 17.14 2.10 3.16
N PRO A 205 18.42 2.10 3.59
CA PRO A 205 19.11 3.33 3.92
C PRO A 205 19.13 4.25 2.70
N PRO A 206 18.79 5.54 2.88
CA PRO A 206 18.93 6.51 1.81
C PRO A 206 20.39 6.54 1.37
N LYS A 207 20.63 6.85 0.09
CA LYS A 207 21.98 7.22 -0.35
C LYS A 207 22.47 8.35 0.58
N PRO A 208 23.72 8.32 1.06
CA PRO A 208 24.24 9.35 1.93
C PRO A 208 24.06 10.71 1.24
N LEU A 209 23.13 11.50 1.75
CA LEU A 209 22.96 12.88 1.36
C LEU A 209 24.02 13.68 2.10
N PRO A 210 24.66 14.69 1.47
CA PRO A 210 25.51 15.61 2.19
C PRO A 210 24.70 16.19 3.36
N SER A 211 25.27 16.17 4.56
CA SER A 211 24.66 16.75 5.75
C SER A 211 24.31 18.22 5.46
N SER A 212 23.03 18.51 5.34
CA SER A 212 22.55 19.87 5.14
C SER A 212 22.43 20.54 6.51
N ASN A 213 23.33 21.47 6.81
CA ASN A 213 23.22 22.37 7.97
C ASN A 213 22.17 23.48 7.77
N LYS A 214 21.32 23.38 6.74
CA LYS A 214 20.25 24.36 6.55
C LYS A 214 19.25 24.25 7.69
N PRO A 215 18.81 25.39 8.26
CA PRO A 215 17.74 25.37 9.26
C PRO A 215 16.47 24.77 8.65
N ILE A 216 15.66 24.13 9.50
CA ILE A 216 14.35 23.61 9.10
C ILE A 216 13.50 24.80 8.61
N SER A 217 12.81 24.60 7.49
CA SER A 217 11.84 25.56 6.96
C SER A 217 10.55 24.83 6.56
N VAL A 218 9.42 25.51 6.69
CA VAL A 218 8.10 24.99 6.36
C VAL A 218 7.59 25.65 5.07
N LEU A 219 7.19 24.84 4.09
CA LEU A 219 6.38 25.31 2.97
C LEU A 219 4.96 24.77 3.17
N ALA A 220 4.00 25.67 3.36
CA ALA A 220 2.59 25.31 3.47
C ALA A 220 1.85 25.77 2.21
N VAL A 221 1.16 24.84 1.56
CA VAL A 221 0.39 25.12 0.34
C VAL A 221 -1.08 24.86 0.61
N SER A 222 -1.92 25.88 0.42
CA SER A 222 -3.38 25.79 0.50
C SER A 222 -3.98 25.85 -0.89
N GLN A 223 -4.90 24.96 -1.22
CA GLN A 223 -5.70 24.97 -2.46
C GLN A 223 -7.17 24.94 -2.05
N SER A 224 -7.64 26.06 -1.53
CA SER A 224 -9.01 26.21 -1.06
C SER A 224 -10.00 26.22 -2.21
N GLN A 225 -9.58 26.71 -3.38
CA GLN A 225 -10.40 26.73 -4.58
C GLN A 225 -10.04 25.55 -5.49
N SER A 226 -11.05 24.77 -5.90
CA SER A 226 -10.86 23.90 -7.06
C SER A 226 -10.85 24.82 -8.28
N GLY A 227 -9.74 24.93 -9.01
CA GLY A 227 -9.63 25.73 -10.24
C GLY A 227 -10.55 25.28 -11.40
N ALA A 228 -11.58 24.48 -11.13
CA ALA A 228 -12.58 24.08 -12.08
C ALA A 228 -13.56 25.24 -12.32
N CYS A 229 -13.86 25.51 -13.59
CA CYS A 229 -14.88 26.44 -14.07
C CYS A 229 -16.34 26.12 -13.62
N HIS A 230 -16.52 25.17 -12.71
CA HIS A 230 -17.80 24.72 -12.17
C HIS A 230 -17.82 24.84 -10.64
N SER A 231 -17.67 26.08 -10.13
CA SER A 231 -17.67 26.41 -8.69
C SER A 231 -18.94 25.94 -7.94
N TYR A 232 -20.04 25.70 -8.64
CA TYR A 232 -21.27 25.14 -8.08
C TYR A 232 -21.20 23.64 -7.73
N LEU A 233 -20.30 22.88 -8.37
CA LEU A 233 -20.16 21.43 -8.13
C LEU A 233 -19.14 21.10 -7.05
N TYR A 234 -18.20 22.02 -6.79
CA TYR A 234 -17.11 21.82 -5.83
C TYR A 234 -16.95 23.11 -4.99
N PRO A 235 -17.60 23.20 -3.82
CA PRO A 235 -17.42 24.34 -2.94
C PRO A 235 -15.97 24.40 -2.45
N ALA A 236 -15.53 25.60 -2.08
CA ALA A 236 -14.20 25.80 -1.53
C ALA A 236 -13.96 24.87 -0.32
N LEU A 237 -12.76 24.32 -0.21
CA LEU A 237 -12.38 23.51 0.94
C LEU A 237 -12.47 24.40 2.20
N PRO A 238 -13.38 24.09 3.13
CA PRO A 238 -13.56 24.93 4.31
C PRO A 238 -12.28 24.90 5.15
N ASN A 239 -11.94 26.02 5.75
CA ASN A 239 -10.81 26.19 6.68
C ASN A 239 -9.41 25.95 6.09
N ALA A 240 -9.26 25.53 4.84
CA ALA A 240 -7.94 25.25 4.25
C ALA A 240 -7.00 26.47 4.29
N GLN A 241 -7.54 27.69 4.14
CA GLN A 241 -6.76 28.92 4.29
C GLN A 241 -6.44 29.20 5.76
N GLU A 242 -7.41 29.03 6.67
CA GLU A 242 -7.21 29.22 8.11
C GLU A 242 -6.17 28.26 8.70
N GLU A 243 -6.17 27.00 8.27
CA GLU A 243 -5.21 25.97 8.69
C GLU A 243 -3.78 26.37 8.34
N VAL A 244 -3.56 26.88 7.12
CA VAL A 244 -2.23 27.31 6.69
C VAL A 244 -1.78 28.59 7.40
N CYS A 245 -2.69 29.53 7.67
CA CYS A 245 -2.39 30.69 8.51
C CYS A 245 -1.97 30.27 9.93
N LYS A 246 -2.64 29.28 10.53
CA LYS A 246 -2.27 28.72 11.84
C LYS A 246 -0.89 28.05 11.80
N ILE A 247 -0.57 27.32 10.73
CA ILE A 247 0.76 26.71 10.54
C ILE A 247 1.85 27.79 10.51
N GLU A 248 1.63 28.88 9.79
CA GLU A 248 2.58 30.00 9.72
C GLU A 248 2.76 30.70 11.07
N GLN A 249 1.67 30.93 11.81
CA GLN A 249 1.72 31.50 13.16
C GLN A 249 2.55 30.62 14.11
N ILE A 250 2.34 29.31 14.06
CA ILE A 250 3.11 28.34 14.87
C ILE A 250 4.58 28.34 14.45
N ALA A 251 4.88 28.32 13.15
CA ALA A 251 6.26 28.36 12.66
C ALA A 251 6.99 29.64 13.12
N SER A 252 6.33 30.79 13.02
CA SER A 252 6.84 32.08 13.50
C SER A 252 7.12 32.06 15.01
N HIS A 253 6.20 31.50 15.81
CA HIS A 253 6.38 31.34 17.26
C HIS A 253 7.66 30.54 17.60
N PHE A 254 7.95 29.49 16.84
CA PHE A 254 9.16 28.67 17.00
C PHE A 254 10.37 29.18 16.22
N LYS A 255 10.29 30.37 15.58
CA LYS A 255 11.35 30.96 14.75
C LYS A 255 11.80 30.07 13.60
N ILE A 256 10.89 29.26 13.07
CA ILE A 256 11.09 28.41 11.90
C ILE A 256 10.71 29.23 10.67
N ALA A 257 11.61 29.31 9.69
CA ALA A 257 11.31 30.00 8.43
C ALA A 257 10.13 29.31 7.74
N SER A 258 9.09 30.07 7.37
CA SER A 258 7.92 29.54 6.68
C SER A 258 7.59 30.31 5.41
N GLN A 259 7.04 29.61 4.44
CA GLN A 259 6.45 30.18 3.23
C GLN A 259 5.05 29.59 3.06
N VAL A 260 4.08 30.46 2.80
CA VAL A 260 2.69 30.11 2.52
C VAL A 260 2.37 30.40 1.07
N LEU A 261 1.87 29.41 0.34
CA LEU A 261 1.35 29.56 -1.02
C LEU A 261 -0.14 29.22 -1.02
N GLN A 262 -0.97 30.11 -1.55
CA GLN A 262 -2.43 29.92 -1.58
C GLN A 262 -2.94 29.93 -3.02
N ASP A 263 -3.79 28.95 -3.33
CA ASP A 263 -4.52 28.79 -4.58
C ASP A 263 -3.61 28.97 -5.81
N SER A 264 -3.82 30.01 -6.63
CA SER A 264 -3.03 30.25 -7.84
C SER A 264 -1.52 30.41 -7.57
N ALA A 265 -1.11 30.85 -6.38
CA ALA A 265 0.29 30.96 -6.01
C ALA A 265 0.97 29.61 -5.71
N GLY A 266 0.17 28.54 -5.49
CA GLY A 266 0.64 27.19 -5.18
C GLY A 266 0.59 26.20 -6.35
N THR A 267 0.26 26.68 -7.56
CA THR A 267 0.09 25.85 -8.76
C THR A 267 1.24 26.12 -9.74
N VAL A 268 1.80 25.06 -10.33
CA VAL A 268 2.90 25.10 -11.32
C VAL A 268 2.37 24.87 -12.72
#